data_AF-A0A524RN49-F1
#
_entry.id   AF-A0A524RN49-F1
#
_cell.length_a   1.000
_cell.length_b   1.000
_cell.length_c   1.000
_cell.angle_alpha   90.00
_cell.angle_beta   90.00
_cell.angle_gamma   90.00
#
_symmetry.space_group_name_H-M   'P 1'
#
loop_
_entity.id
_entity.type
_entity.pdbx_description
1 polymer ?
#
loop_
_entity_poly.entity_id
_entity_poly.type
_entity_poly.pdbx_seq_one_letter_code
_entity_poly.pdbx_strand_id
1 'polypeptide(L)'
;MLALTAAFAGQAHAGSCEGGQRIDHKEADCLDADWDNDIDFWSTSKVEATNKCPSYGTVVAKVDIKAATDYTLYLKDGTKKTKKSGAFNIRNVYCCADLSDLCNKSDIINDDSCLARFMTSSADDSCRNASSSVNGSDMCVITAECENRSSSGHSWGYFRTSITASWQDTANLHNCRGELKIGLC
;
A
#
# COMPACT_ATOMS: atom_id res chain seq x y z
N MET A 1 -15.60 -33.98 -1.60
CA MET A 1 -15.71 -32.50 -1.59
C MET A 1 -14.56 -31.95 -2.40
N LEU A 2 -14.84 -31.29 -3.52
CA LEU A 2 -13.81 -30.56 -4.26
C LEU A 2 -13.50 -29.28 -3.49
N ALA A 3 -12.26 -29.14 -3.01
CA ALA A 3 -11.75 -27.89 -2.48
C ALA A 3 -11.46 -26.96 -3.66
N LEU A 4 -12.29 -25.93 -3.81
CA LEU A 4 -12.09 -24.86 -4.77
C LEU A 4 -10.96 -23.97 -4.21
N THR A 5 -9.73 -24.16 -4.70
CA THR A 5 -8.64 -23.21 -4.49
C THR A 5 -8.97 -21.93 -5.26
N ALA A 6 -9.59 -20.97 -4.58
CA ALA A 6 -9.69 -19.61 -5.08
C ALA A 6 -8.26 -19.03 -5.11
N ALA A 7 -7.63 -19.12 -6.28
CA ALA A 7 -6.46 -18.33 -6.59
C ALA A 7 -6.87 -16.85 -6.47
N PHE A 8 -6.20 -16.09 -5.60
CA PHE A 8 -6.20 -14.64 -5.68
C PHE A 8 -5.58 -14.26 -7.03
N ALA A 9 -6.40 -14.20 -8.07
CA ALA A 9 -6.08 -13.51 -9.29
C ALA A 9 -6.01 -12.03 -8.91
N GLY A 10 -4.79 -11.54 -8.68
CA GLY A 10 -4.54 -10.11 -8.59
C GLY A 10 -5.24 -9.42 -9.75
N GLN A 11 -6.01 -8.38 -9.45
CA GLN A 11 -6.77 -7.63 -10.45
C GLN A 11 -5.80 -7.25 -11.59
N ALA A 12 -5.97 -7.89 -12.75
CA ALA A 12 -5.33 -7.45 -13.96
C ALA A 12 -6.03 -6.16 -14.35
N HIS A 13 -5.47 -5.05 -13.88
CA HIS A 13 -5.98 -3.71 -14.15
C HIS A 13 -6.12 -3.51 -15.66
N ALA A 14 -7.35 -3.44 -16.17
CA ALA A 14 -7.66 -3.20 -17.58
C ALA A 14 -7.51 -1.71 -17.98
N GLY A 15 -6.70 -0.97 -17.22
CA GLY A 15 -6.46 0.45 -17.39
C GLY A 15 -5.56 0.74 -18.60
N SER A 16 -5.60 1.99 -19.04
CA SER A 16 -4.74 2.52 -20.11
C SER A 16 -3.87 3.67 -19.62
N CYS A 17 -4.06 4.09 -18.37
CA CYS A 17 -3.42 5.26 -17.77
C CYS A 17 -3.59 6.49 -18.68
N GLU A 18 -4.82 6.69 -19.14
CA GLU A 18 -5.19 7.82 -19.96
C GLU A 18 -5.87 8.91 -19.14
N GLY A 19 -5.65 10.16 -19.54
CA GLY A 19 -6.32 11.35 -18.98
C GLY A 19 -6.42 11.34 -17.45
N GLY A 20 -7.61 11.66 -16.91
CA GLY A 20 -7.87 11.88 -15.48
C GLY A 20 -7.59 10.72 -14.52
N GLN A 21 -6.95 9.64 -14.98
CA GLN A 21 -6.38 8.57 -14.14
C GLN A 21 -4.89 8.80 -13.81
N ARG A 22 -4.31 9.90 -14.31
CA ARG A 22 -2.92 10.29 -14.06
C ARG A 22 -2.85 11.21 -12.83
N ILE A 23 -2.11 10.78 -11.82
CA ILE A 23 -1.75 11.60 -10.66
C ILE A 23 -0.31 12.05 -10.87
N ASP A 24 -0.03 13.35 -10.74
CA ASP A 24 1.33 13.88 -10.88
C ASP A 24 2.27 13.20 -9.87
N HIS A 25 3.52 12.90 -10.25
CA HIS A 25 4.44 12.24 -9.33
C HIS A 25 4.65 13.02 -8.01
N LYS A 26 4.48 14.34 -8.02
CA LYS A 26 4.59 15.18 -6.80
C LYS A 26 3.38 15.04 -5.87
N GLU A 27 2.27 14.55 -6.39
CA GLU A 27 1.00 14.34 -5.69
C GLU A 27 0.73 12.86 -5.41
N ALA A 28 1.67 11.98 -5.75
CA ALA A 28 1.57 10.53 -5.57
C ALA A 28 2.53 10.07 -4.48
N ASP A 29 2.02 9.82 -3.27
CA ASP A 29 2.81 9.40 -2.09
C ASP A 29 3.70 8.18 -2.38
N CYS A 30 3.22 7.29 -3.24
CA CYS A 30 3.84 6.00 -3.50
C CYS A 30 4.77 5.98 -4.72
N LEU A 31 4.85 7.08 -5.47
CA LEU A 31 5.73 7.20 -6.63
C LEU A 31 6.77 8.29 -6.40
N ASP A 32 8.03 7.89 -6.33
CA ASP A 32 9.16 8.81 -6.41
C ASP A 32 9.75 8.73 -7.80
N ALA A 33 9.76 9.85 -8.51
CA ALA A 33 10.24 9.93 -9.88
C ALA A 33 11.03 11.20 -10.11
N ASP A 34 12.11 11.06 -10.87
CA ASP A 34 12.97 12.15 -11.32
C ASP A 34 13.40 11.88 -12.76
N TRP A 35 13.71 12.93 -13.51
CA TRP A 35 14.22 12.77 -14.87
C TRP A 35 15.20 13.86 -15.23
N ASP A 36 16.10 13.48 -16.13
CA ASP A 36 17.10 14.34 -16.68
C ASP A 36 16.95 14.36 -18.20
N ASN A 37 16.93 15.58 -18.75
CA ASN A 37 16.87 15.83 -20.19
C ASN A 37 18.19 16.33 -20.75
N ASP A 38 19.28 16.23 -19.98
CA ASP A 38 20.60 16.54 -20.49
C ASP A 38 20.94 15.56 -21.63
N ILE A 39 21.05 16.12 -22.82
CA ILE A 39 21.37 15.41 -24.06
C ILE A 39 22.63 16.07 -24.60
N ASP A 40 23.75 15.37 -24.44
CA ASP A 40 25.01 15.69 -25.09
C ASP A 40 25.49 14.49 -25.94
N PHE A 41 26.74 14.54 -26.42
CA PHE A 41 27.30 13.48 -27.27
C PHE A 41 27.41 12.11 -26.56
N TRP A 42 27.38 12.09 -25.21
CA TRP A 42 27.53 10.90 -24.37
C TRP A 42 26.31 10.61 -23.48
N SER A 43 25.37 11.54 -23.35
CA SER A 43 24.19 11.45 -22.50
C SER A 43 22.88 11.46 -23.30
N THR A 44 21.88 10.79 -22.75
CA THR A 44 20.52 10.74 -23.31
C THR A 44 19.56 11.01 -22.19
N SER A 45 18.41 11.58 -22.51
CA SER A 45 17.34 11.76 -21.52
C SER A 45 17.03 10.43 -20.83
N LYS A 46 16.84 10.49 -19.51
CA LYS A 46 16.57 9.33 -18.67
C LYS A 46 15.57 9.68 -17.58
N VAL A 47 14.79 8.69 -17.20
CA VAL A 47 13.89 8.74 -16.05
C VAL A 47 14.36 7.72 -15.02
N GLU A 48 14.25 8.10 -13.76
CA GLU A 48 14.39 7.23 -12.60
C GLU A 48 13.06 7.22 -11.84
N ALA A 49 12.55 6.03 -11.51
CA ALA A 49 11.29 5.90 -10.79
C ALA A 49 11.37 4.76 -9.76
N THR A 50 10.78 4.98 -8.59
CA THR A 50 10.81 4.06 -7.45
C THR A 50 9.43 3.96 -6.80
N ASN A 51 8.99 2.75 -6.45
CA ASN A 51 7.82 2.55 -5.61
C ASN A 51 8.19 2.78 -4.14
N LYS A 52 7.60 3.78 -3.49
CA LYS A 52 7.80 4.09 -2.07
C LYS A 52 6.89 3.29 -1.14
N CYS A 53 5.92 2.57 -1.70
CA CYS A 53 4.94 1.76 -1.00
C CYS A 53 4.97 0.28 -1.44
N PRO A 54 6.14 -0.38 -1.52
CA PRO A 54 6.23 -1.74 -2.06
C PRO A 54 5.51 -2.78 -1.20
N SER A 55 5.28 -2.50 0.09
CA SER A 55 4.48 -3.36 0.97
C SER A 55 2.98 -3.34 0.65
N TYR A 56 2.51 -2.33 -0.11
CA TYR A 56 1.11 -2.12 -0.42
C TYR A 56 0.73 -2.56 -1.85
N GLY A 57 1.71 -2.88 -2.69
CA GLY A 57 1.48 -3.41 -4.04
C GLY A 57 2.36 -2.78 -5.10
N THR A 58 1.97 -2.96 -6.37
CA THR A 58 2.65 -2.43 -7.55
C THR A 58 2.21 -0.99 -7.82
N VAL A 59 3.18 -0.11 -8.05
CA VAL A 59 2.95 1.23 -8.59
C VAL A 59 3.26 1.23 -10.08
N VAL A 60 2.37 1.77 -10.90
CA VAL A 60 2.56 1.89 -12.35
C VAL A 60 2.77 3.35 -12.71
N ALA A 61 3.98 3.66 -13.19
CA ALA A 61 4.35 5.02 -13.59
C ALA A 61 4.24 5.18 -15.12
N LYS A 62 3.55 6.23 -15.59
CA LYS A 62 3.55 6.64 -17.00
C LYS A 62 4.48 7.83 -17.18
N VAL A 63 5.45 7.67 -18.07
CA VAL A 63 6.46 8.67 -18.39
C VAL A 63 6.00 9.36 -19.66
N ASP A 64 5.64 10.63 -19.54
CA ASP A 64 5.22 11.46 -20.67
C ASP A 64 6.45 11.92 -21.45
N ILE A 65 6.54 11.53 -22.72
CA ILE A 65 7.68 11.81 -23.57
C ILE A 65 7.28 12.80 -24.68
N LYS A 66 8.11 13.82 -24.88
CA LYS A 66 7.90 14.81 -25.92
C LYS A 66 8.10 14.17 -27.31
N ALA A 67 7.05 14.24 -28.13
CA ALA A 67 7.07 13.80 -29.53
C ALA A 67 7.43 12.30 -29.74
N ALA A 68 7.19 11.46 -28.73
CA ALA A 68 7.30 10.01 -28.82
C ALA A 68 6.21 9.33 -27.99
N THR A 69 6.16 8.00 -28.06
CA THR A 69 5.23 7.20 -27.25
C THR A 69 5.66 7.20 -25.78
N ASP A 70 4.70 7.47 -24.88
CA ASP A 70 4.88 7.39 -23.44
C ASP A 70 5.39 6.00 -23.02
N TYR A 71 6.16 5.94 -21.94
CA TYR A 71 6.53 4.67 -21.32
C TYR A 71 5.63 4.35 -20.16
N THR A 72 5.40 3.06 -19.95
CA THR A 72 4.80 2.54 -18.72
C THR A 72 5.85 1.72 -17.97
N LEU A 73 6.07 2.04 -16.70
CA LEU A 73 7.00 1.38 -15.80
C LEU A 73 6.20 0.71 -14.67
N TYR A 74 6.27 -0.61 -14.59
CA TYR A 74 5.69 -1.37 -13.48
C TYR A 74 6.71 -1.50 -12.35
N LEU A 75 6.46 -0.85 -11.22
CA LEU A 75 7.35 -0.75 -10.05
C LEU A 75 6.83 -1.67 -8.95
N LYS A 76 7.28 -2.93 -8.98
CA LYS A 76 6.79 -4.00 -8.09
C LYS A 76 7.40 -3.97 -6.69
N ASP A 77 8.55 -3.33 -6.54
CA ASP A 77 9.34 -3.30 -5.32
C ASP A 77 10.00 -1.93 -5.15
N GLY A 78 10.67 -1.72 -4.01
CA GLY A 78 11.34 -0.46 -3.68
C GLY A 78 12.64 -0.20 -4.45
N THR A 79 12.97 -1.00 -5.46
CA THR A 79 14.19 -0.81 -6.26
C THR A 79 13.97 0.27 -7.29
N LYS A 80 14.89 1.23 -7.34
CA LYS A 80 14.90 2.29 -8.35
C LYS A 80 15.04 1.69 -9.76
N LYS A 81 14.12 2.01 -10.65
CA LYS A 81 14.20 1.68 -12.08
C LYS A 81 14.65 2.89 -12.87
N THR A 82 15.67 2.69 -13.68
CA THR A 82 16.15 3.71 -14.63
C THR A 82 15.82 3.28 -16.06
N LYS A 83 15.26 4.19 -16.86
CA LYS A 83 15.01 3.97 -18.28
C LYS A 83 15.46 5.19 -19.09
N LYS A 84 16.21 4.95 -20.16
CA LYS A 84 16.59 5.98 -21.13
C LYS A 84 15.47 6.21 -22.13
N SER A 85 15.15 7.47 -22.43
CA SER A 85 14.23 7.86 -23.51
C SER A 85 14.95 8.22 -24.82
N GLY A 86 16.28 8.11 -24.84
CA GLY A 86 17.09 8.39 -26.03
C GLY A 86 17.16 9.89 -26.30
N ALA A 87 16.89 10.29 -27.54
CA ALA A 87 16.92 11.70 -27.97
C ALA A 87 15.66 12.51 -27.61
N PHE A 88 14.69 11.89 -26.92
CA PHE A 88 13.41 12.53 -26.61
C PHE A 88 13.35 12.99 -25.17
N ASN A 89 13.02 14.27 -24.98
CA ASN A 89 12.85 14.85 -23.67
C ASN A 89 11.62 14.29 -22.95
N ILE A 90 11.78 13.99 -21.67
CA ILE A 90 10.70 13.63 -20.75
C ILE A 90 10.04 14.93 -20.26
N ARG A 91 8.71 14.99 -20.32
CA ARG A 91 7.92 16.14 -19.87
C ARG A 91 7.51 16.01 -18.42
N ASN A 92 7.06 14.81 -18.04
CA ASN A 92 6.59 14.53 -16.69
C ASN A 92 6.53 13.02 -16.44
N VAL A 93 6.31 12.65 -15.18
CA VAL A 93 6.00 11.29 -14.75
C VAL A 93 4.72 11.32 -13.92
N TYR A 94 3.83 10.35 -14.16
CA TYR A 94 2.55 10.22 -13.50
C TYR A 94 2.41 8.85 -12.85
N CYS A 95 1.74 8.77 -11.71
CA CYS A 95 1.19 7.52 -11.20
C CYS A 95 -0.14 7.23 -11.90
N CYS A 96 -0.35 5.98 -12.33
CA CYS A 96 -1.55 5.53 -13.01
C CYS A 96 -2.54 4.94 -12.00
N ALA A 97 -3.55 5.68 -11.59
CA ALA A 97 -4.51 5.24 -10.58
C ALA A 97 -5.32 4.02 -11.03
N ASP A 98 -5.54 3.86 -12.33
CA ASP A 98 -6.28 2.74 -12.93
C ASP A 98 -5.44 1.48 -13.16
N LEU A 99 -4.11 1.56 -13.04
CA LEU A 99 -3.17 0.46 -13.27
C LEU A 99 -2.32 0.10 -12.05
N SER A 100 -2.19 1.03 -11.11
CA SER A 100 -1.46 0.82 -9.86
C SER A 100 -2.40 0.20 -8.82
N ASP A 101 -1.84 -0.61 -7.93
CA ASP A 101 -2.57 -1.04 -6.75
C ASP A 101 -2.86 0.15 -5.81
N LEU A 102 -1.94 1.13 -5.79
CA LEU A 102 -2.14 2.43 -5.17
C LEU A 102 -1.26 3.52 -5.77
N CYS A 103 -1.71 4.77 -5.68
CA CYS A 103 -0.88 5.95 -5.94
C CYS A 103 -0.68 6.79 -4.68
N ASN A 104 -1.71 6.91 -3.85
CA ASN A 104 -1.64 7.56 -2.54
C ASN A 104 -1.97 6.60 -1.42
N LYS A 105 -1.34 6.78 -0.26
CA LYS A 105 -1.61 5.94 0.91
C LYS A 105 -3.07 6.08 1.37
N SER A 106 -3.63 7.28 1.22
CA SER A 106 -5.03 7.61 1.50
C SER A 106 -6.05 6.81 0.68
N ASP A 107 -5.66 6.28 -0.49
CA ASP A 107 -6.57 5.54 -1.36
C ASP A 107 -6.93 4.17 -0.77
N ILE A 108 -6.05 3.62 0.08
CA ILE A 108 -6.22 2.31 0.73
C ILE A 108 -6.40 2.44 2.24
N ILE A 109 -5.75 3.40 2.90
CA ILE A 109 -5.75 3.48 4.37
C ILE A 109 -6.96 4.33 4.81
N ASN A 110 -8.09 3.64 4.98
CA ASN A 110 -9.34 4.16 5.52
C ASN A 110 -9.80 3.28 6.68
N ASP A 111 -10.84 3.70 7.38
CA ASP A 111 -11.35 2.99 8.56
C ASP A 111 -11.67 1.52 8.21
N ASP A 112 -12.39 1.28 7.11
CA ASP A 112 -12.78 -0.07 6.68
C ASP A 112 -11.55 -0.96 6.39
N SER A 113 -10.50 -0.41 5.77
CA SER A 113 -9.30 -1.20 5.47
C SER A 113 -8.48 -1.50 6.72
N CYS A 114 -8.42 -0.57 7.68
CA CYS A 114 -7.82 -0.81 8.99
C CYS A 114 -8.56 -1.93 9.74
N LEU A 115 -9.90 -1.93 9.70
CA LEU A 115 -10.71 -2.97 10.33
C LEU A 115 -10.54 -4.31 9.64
N ALA A 116 -10.61 -4.35 8.30
CA ALA A 116 -10.41 -5.56 7.51
C ALA A 116 -9.02 -6.16 7.76
N ARG A 117 -8.00 -5.31 7.96
CA ARG A 117 -6.65 -5.75 8.29
C ARG A 117 -6.57 -6.32 9.71
N PHE A 118 -7.24 -5.71 10.70
CA PHE A 118 -7.33 -6.24 12.05
C PHE A 118 -7.99 -7.63 12.09
N MET A 119 -9.03 -7.84 11.28
CA MET A 119 -9.73 -9.14 11.18
C MET A 119 -8.83 -10.27 10.65
N THR A 120 -7.66 -9.96 10.07
CA THR A 120 -6.67 -10.96 9.67
C THR A 120 -5.66 -11.30 10.77
N SER A 121 -5.71 -10.59 11.90
CA SER A 121 -4.78 -10.76 13.02
C SER A 121 -5.25 -11.84 13.99
N SER A 122 -4.32 -12.39 14.77
CA SER A 122 -4.66 -13.38 15.81
C SER A 122 -5.51 -12.80 16.95
N ALA A 123 -5.54 -11.47 17.11
CA ALA A 123 -6.38 -10.83 18.11
C ALA A 123 -7.87 -10.98 17.79
N ASP A 124 -8.27 -11.05 16.52
CA ASP A 124 -9.67 -11.16 16.09
C ASP A 124 -10.36 -12.39 16.72
N ASP A 125 -9.64 -13.51 16.86
CA ASP A 125 -10.16 -14.76 17.45
C ASP A 125 -10.60 -14.62 18.93
N SER A 126 -10.09 -13.60 19.63
CA SER A 126 -10.30 -13.42 21.08
C SER A 126 -10.75 -12.01 21.46
N CYS A 127 -11.01 -11.16 20.47
CA CYS A 127 -11.56 -9.83 20.65
C CYS A 127 -12.90 -9.72 19.92
N ARG A 128 -13.72 -8.75 20.30
CA ARG A 128 -15.04 -8.49 19.72
C ARG A 128 -15.34 -7.00 19.70
N ASN A 129 -16.43 -6.62 19.04
CA ASN A 129 -16.87 -5.22 18.93
C ASN A 129 -15.73 -4.32 18.43
N ALA A 130 -14.93 -4.84 17.50
CA ALA A 130 -13.80 -4.12 16.95
C ALA A 130 -14.29 -2.96 16.07
N SER A 131 -13.64 -1.82 16.21
CA SER A 131 -13.82 -0.65 15.38
C SER A 131 -12.45 -0.05 15.09
N SER A 132 -12.33 0.59 13.94
CA SER A 132 -11.12 1.27 13.51
C SER A 132 -11.38 2.75 13.26
N SER A 133 -10.32 3.53 13.32
CA SER A 133 -10.26 4.85 12.70
C SER A 133 -8.84 5.11 12.18
N VAL A 134 -8.69 5.89 11.12
CA VAL A 134 -7.37 6.31 10.65
C VAL A 134 -6.85 7.52 11.46
N ASN A 135 -5.57 7.48 11.84
CA ASN A 135 -4.89 8.58 12.55
C ASN A 135 -3.61 9.00 11.82
N GLY A 136 -3.76 9.75 10.73
CA GLY A 136 -2.65 10.16 9.86
C GLY A 136 -2.68 9.42 8.52
N SER A 137 -1.53 9.29 7.86
CA SER A 137 -1.48 8.74 6.51
C SER A 137 -1.39 7.21 6.45
N ASP A 138 -0.84 6.56 7.48
CA ASP A 138 -0.67 5.09 7.51
C ASP A 138 -0.91 4.41 8.86
N MET A 139 -1.49 5.12 9.82
CA MET A 139 -1.75 4.57 11.16
C MET A 139 -3.22 4.26 11.35
N CYS A 140 -3.49 3.04 11.81
CA CYS A 140 -4.79 2.56 12.25
C CYS A 140 -4.88 2.67 13.76
N VAL A 141 -5.97 3.28 14.25
CA VAL A 141 -6.39 3.16 15.64
C VAL A 141 -7.41 2.03 15.70
N ILE A 142 -7.06 0.94 16.35
CA ILE A 142 -7.97 -0.19 16.57
C ILE A 142 -8.45 -0.15 18.00
N THR A 143 -9.77 -0.13 18.18
CA THR A 143 -10.43 -0.32 19.48
C THR A 143 -11.21 -1.62 19.44
N ALA A 144 -11.06 -2.46 20.45
CA ALA A 144 -11.82 -3.70 20.58
C ALA A 144 -12.05 -4.07 22.06
N GLU A 145 -12.98 -4.97 22.30
CA GLU A 145 -13.15 -5.67 23.57
C GLU A 145 -12.42 -7.00 23.51
N CYS A 146 -11.33 -7.16 24.25
CA CYS A 146 -10.49 -8.35 24.20
C CYS A 146 -10.65 -9.22 25.44
N GLU A 147 -10.69 -10.53 25.25
CA GLU A 147 -10.84 -11.51 26.32
C GLU A 147 -9.60 -11.49 27.24
N ASN A 148 -9.82 -11.28 28.54
CA ASN A 148 -8.77 -11.47 29.53
C ASN A 148 -8.71 -12.95 29.91
N ARG A 149 -7.91 -13.70 29.14
CA ARG A 149 -7.72 -15.13 29.33
C ARG A 149 -6.38 -15.43 30.00
N SER A 150 -6.39 -16.27 31.02
CA SER A 150 -5.16 -16.86 31.56
C SER A 150 -4.55 -17.85 30.56
N SER A 151 -3.27 -18.17 30.72
CA SER A 151 -2.60 -19.25 29.96
C SER A 151 -3.22 -20.63 30.19
N SER A 152 -3.97 -20.80 31.28
CA SER A 152 -4.74 -22.01 31.60
C SER A 152 -6.16 -22.03 30.99
N GLY A 153 -6.51 -21.04 30.16
CA GLY A 153 -7.78 -20.98 29.43
C GLY A 153 -8.95 -20.38 30.20
N HIS A 154 -8.72 -19.91 31.43
CA HIS A 154 -9.76 -19.29 32.27
C HIS A 154 -9.99 -17.84 31.85
N SER A 155 -11.26 -17.47 31.62
CA SER A 155 -11.66 -16.15 31.12
C SER A 155 -12.26 -15.31 32.24
N TRP A 156 -11.74 -14.09 32.41
CA TRP A 156 -12.22 -13.12 33.41
C TRP A 156 -13.13 -12.05 32.79
N GLY A 157 -13.62 -12.29 31.57
CA GLY A 157 -14.44 -11.36 30.81
C GLY A 157 -13.65 -10.59 29.76
N TYR A 158 -14.26 -9.54 29.23
CA TYR A 158 -13.72 -8.73 28.14
C TYR A 158 -13.35 -7.34 28.64
N PHE A 159 -12.20 -6.83 28.17
CA PHE A 159 -11.70 -5.50 28.51
C PHE A 159 -11.60 -4.68 27.23
N ARG A 160 -12.11 -3.45 27.27
CA ARG A 160 -11.94 -2.52 26.16
C ARG A 160 -10.50 -2.04 26.13
N THR A 161 -9.88 -2.15 24.96
CA THR A 161 -8.50 -1.75 24.72
C THR A 161 -8.41 -1.04 23.37
N SER A 162 -7.40 -0.19 23.22
CA SER A 162 -7.15 0.57 22.00
C SER A 162 -5.66 0.65 21.73
N ILE A 163 -5.26 0.52 20.48
CA ILE A 163 -3.87 0.65 20.04
C ILE A 163 -3.80 1.46 18.75
N THR A 164 -2.75 2.25 18.58
CA THR A 164 -2.40 2.90 17.33
C THR A 164 -1.22 2.13 16.73
N ALA A 165 -1.41 1.55 15.54
CA ALA A 165 -0.40 0.75 14.83
C ALA A 165 -0.34 1.16 13.36
N SER A 166 0.75 0.86 12.66
CA SER A 166 0.75 1.02 11.20
C SER A 166 -0.30 0.10 10.58
N TRP A 167 -0.88 0.47 9.44
CA TRP A 167 -1.81 -0.39 8.72
C TRP A 167 -1.19 -1.77 8.46
N GLN A 168 0.09 -1.81 8.09
CA GLN A 168 0.80 -3.07 7.86
C GLN A 168 0.88 -3.95 9.13
N ASP A 169 1.20 -3.35 10.28
CA ASP A 169 1.34 -4.05 11.57
C ASP A 169 0.00 -4.45 12.19
N THR A 170 -1.11 -3.89 11.72
CA THR A 170 -2.45 -4.20 12.22
C THR A 170 -2.82 -5.68 12.05
N ALA A 171 -2.26 -6.35 11.03
CA ALA A 171 -2.41 -7.81 10.86
C ALA A 171 -1.59 -8.64 11.87
N ASN A 172 -0.64 -8.02 12.59
CA ASN A 172 0.22 -8.67 13.57
C ASN A 172 -0.21 -8.34 15.02
N LEU A 173 -1.48 -7.96 15.21
CA LEU A 173 -2.01 -7.70 16.55
C LEU A 173 -2.33 -9.00 17.28
N HIS A 174 -2.05 -8.99 18.59
CA HIS A 174 -2.30 -10.07 19.52
C HIS A 174 -3.07 -9.55 20.73
N ASN A 175 -3.95 -10.40 21.28
CA ASN A 175 -4.59 -10.16 22.57
C ASN A 175 -3.70 -10.68 23.70
N CYS A 176 -3.07 -9.77 24.43
CA CYS A 176 -2.23 -10.06 25.58
C CYS A 176 -3.00 -9.83 26.88
N ARG A 177 -3.90 -10.76 27.21
CA ARG A 177 -4.73 -10.75 28.44
C ARG A 177 -5.65 -9.53 28.57
N GLY A 178 -6.36 -9.21 27.49
CA GLY A 178 -7.27 -8.08 27.41
C GLY A 178 -6.64 -6.79 26.87
N GLU A 179 -5.36 -6.82 26.51
CA GLU A 179 -4.64 -5.70 25.90
C GLU A 179 -4.20 -6.03 24.47
N LEU A 180 -4.49 -5.16 23.50
CA LEU A 180 -3.95 -5.28 22.16
C LEU A 180 -2.47 -4.90 22.14
N LYS A 181 -1.62 -5.74 21.54
CA LYS A 181 -0.19 -5.47 21.31
C LYS A 181 0.24 -5.92 19.93
N ILE A 182 1.28 -5.27 19.40
CA ILE A 182 1.94 -5.67 18.16
C ILE A 182 2.97 -6.75 18.49
N GLY A 183 2.90 -7.89 17.79
CA GLY A 183 3.80 -9.03 18.03
C GLY A 183 3.48 -9.79 19.32
N LEU A 184 4.46 -10.55 19.82
CA LEU A 184 4.22 -11.58 20.84
C LEU A 184 3.81 -11.02 22.22
N CYS A 185 2.95 -11.80 22.88
CA CYS A 185 2.72 -11.81 24.32
C CYS A 185 3.69 -12.81 24.99
#